data_AF-A0A284VJG4-F1
#
_entry.id   AF-A0A284VJG4-F1
#
_cell.length_a   1.000
_cell.length_b   1.000
_cell.length_c   1.000
_cell.angle_alpha   90.00
_cell.angle_beta   90.00
_cell.angle_gamma   90.00
#
_symmetry.space_group_name_H-M   'P 1'
#
loop_
_entity.id
_entity.type
_entity.pdbx_description
1 polymer ?
#
loop_
_entity_poly.entity_id
_entity_poly.type
_entity_poly.pdbx_seq_one_letter_code
_entity_poly.pdbx_strand_id
1 'polypeptide(L)' 'MDTINFYRDGKITLREASELADVSLREMLDLLMEHRIKGNVTLKQQQKSLEYVERLLKS' A
#
# COMPACT_ATOMS: atom_id res chain seq x y z
N MET A 1 8.87 -3.66 16.66
CA MET A 1 8.13 -4.57 15.77
C MET A 1 8.33 -4.01 14.36
N ASP A 2 8.90 -4.77 13.43
CA ASP A 2 9.31 -4.22 12.12
C ASP A 2 8.12 -4.23 11.14
N THR A 3 7.39 -3.11 11.10
CA THR A 3 6.17 -2.88 10.28
C THR A 3 6.37 -3.24 8.81
N ILE A 4 7.58 -3.03 8.30
CA ILE A 4 7.99 -3.34 6.93
C ILE A 4 7.90 -4.85 6.66
N ASN A 5 8.34 -5.69 7.61
CA ASN A 5 8.26 -7.14 7.49
C ASN A 5 6.82 -7.65 7.56
N PHE A 6 5.98 -7.08 8.42
CA PHE A 6 4.56 -7.46 8.48
C PHE A 6 3.82 -7.12 7.19
N TYR A 7 4.11 -5.97 6.60
CA TYR A 7 3.55 -5.59 5.30
C TYR A 7 4.04 -6.52 4.18
N ARG A 8 5.35 -6.81 4.13
CA ARG A 8 5.94 -7.73 3.15
C ARG A 8 5.29 -9.11 3.22
N ASP A 9 5.07 -9.61 4.43
CA ASP A 9 4.47 -10.92 4.69
C ASP A 9 2.94 -10.94 4.46
N GLY A 10 2.33 -9.81 4.11
CA GLY A 10 0.89 -9.69 3.86
C GLY A 10 0.02 -9.79 5.11
N LYS A 11 0.63 -9.65 6.29
CA LYS A 11 -0.06 -9.72 7.59
C LYS A 11 -0.81 -8.44 7.93
N ILE A 12 -0.40 -7.32 7.35
CA ILE A 12 -1.03 -6.01 7.48
C ILE A 12 -1.08 -5.31 6.13
N THR A 13 -2.04 -4.41 5.99
CA THR A 13 -2.22 -3.53 4.84
C THR A 13 -1.22 -2.37 4.86
N LEU A 14 -1.10 -1.65 3.72
CA LEU A 14 -0.28 -0.43 3.64
C LEU A 14 -0.74 0.64 4.64
N ARG A 15 -2.06 0.72 4.87
CA ARG A 15 -2.68 1.67 5.81
C ARG A 15 -2.35 1.35 7.26
N GLU A 16 -2.49 0.08 7.66
CA GLU A 16 -2.11 -0.35 9.01
C GLU A 16 -0.60 -0.18 9.21
N ALA A 17 0.21 -0.44 8.19
CA ALA A 17 1.65 -0.21 8.27
C ALA A 17 2.01 1.28 8.44
N SER A 18 1.32 2.18 7.73
CA SER A 18 1.53 3.64 7.88
C SER A 18 1.08 4.15 9.25
N GLU A 19 -0.04 3.65 9.76
CA GLU A 19 -0.55 3.99 11.09
C GLU A 19 0.39 3.50 12.21
N LEU A 20 0.89 2.25 12.10
CA LEU A 20 1.83 1.67 13.07
C LEU A 20 3.21 2.33 13.03
N ALA A 21 3.60 2.89 11.89
CA ALA A 21 4.86 3.61 11.72
C ALA A 21 4.72 5.13 11.96
N ASP A 22 3.52 5.63 12.25
CA ASP A 22 3.19 7.05 12.42
C ASP A 22 3.69 7.94 11.26
N VAL A 23 3.48 7.47 10.03
CA VAL A 23 3.84 8.17 8.80
C VAL A 23 2.65 8.26 7.86
N SER A 24 2.71 9.17 6.89
CA SER A 24 1.72 9.20 5.81
C SER A 24 1.82 7.96 4.91
N LEU A 25 0.74 7.66 4.18
CA LEU A 25 0.74 6.59 3.17
C LEU A 25 1.83 6.76 2.10
N ARG A 26 2.19 8.01 1.77
CA ARG A 26 3.24 8.31 0.80
C ARG A 26 4.62 7.97 1.37
N GLU A 27 4.91 8.42 2.58
CA GLU A 27 6.17 8.10 3.27
C GLU A 27 6.32 6.60 3.48
N MET A 28 5.24 5.89 3.82
CA MET A 28 5.26 4.43 3.90
C MET A 28 5.61 3.78 2.56
N LEU A 29 5.10 4.29 1.43
CA LEU A 29 5.46 3.78 0.10
C LEU A 29 6.94 4.03 -0.21
N ASP A 30 7.46 5.20 0.12
CA ASP A 30 8.87 5.55 -0.09
C ASP A 30 9.78 4.61 0.73
N LEU A 31 9.45 4.39 2.01
CA LEU A 31 10.14 3.42 2.88
C LEU A 31 10.12 2.00 2.28
N LEU A 32 8.97 1.53 1.79
CA LEU A 32 8.88 0.20 1.17
C LEU A 32 9.73 0.09 -0.09
N MET A 33 9.82 1.15 -0.90
CA MET A 33 10.67 1.21 -2.09
C MET A 33 12.17 1.17 -1.74
N GLU A 34 12.60 1.93 -0.74
CA GLU A 34 13.98 1.91 -0.22
C GLU A 34 14.39 0.50 0.22
N HIS A 35 13.48 -0.22 0.87
CA HIS A 35 13.68 -1.60 1.29
C HIS A 35 13.49 -2.65 0.18
N ARG A 36 13.31 -2.23 -1.09
CA ARG A 36 13.00 -3.09 -2.26
C ARG A 36 11.80 -4.00 -2.08
N ILE A 37 10.88 -3.65 -1.18
CA ILE A 37 9.65 -4.39 -0.97
C ILE A 37 8.64 -3.91 -2.00
N LYS A 38 8.60 -4.65 -3.12
CA LYS A 38 7.53 -4.53 -4.10
C LYS A 38 6.27 -5.04 -3.43
N GLY A 39 5.34 -4.12 -3.17
CA GLY A 39 4.24 -4.36 -2.25
C GLY A 39 3.35 -5.53 -2.62
N ASN A 40 2.55 -5.96 -1.64
CA ASN A 40 1.41 -6.88 -1.79
C ASN A 40 0.25 -6.24 -2.58
N VAL A 41 0.59 -5.56 -3.66
CA VAL A 41 -0.33 -5.01 -4.62
C VAL A 41 -0.84 -6.19 -5.45
N THR A 42 -1.96 -6.73 -5.01
CA THR A 42 -2.63 -7.78 -5.77
C THR A 42 -3.19 -7.20 -7.06
N LEU A 43 -3.25 -8.00 -8.12
CA LEU A 43 -3.93 -7.64 -9.37
C LEU A 43 -5.35 -7.11 -9.10
N LYS A 44 -6.04 -7.69 -8.11
CA LYS A 44 -7.38 -7.29 -7.68
C LYS A 44 -7.44 -5.87 -7.11
N GLN A 45 -6.43 -5.44 -6.37
CA GLN A 45 -6.36 -4.05 -5.90
C GLN A 45 -6.12 -3.08 -7.05
N GLN A 46 -5.27 -3.43 -8.02
CA GLN A 46 -5.05 -2.60 -9.20
C GLN A 46 -6.32 -2.48 -10.06
N GLN A 47 -7.06 -3.57 -10.21
CA GLN A 47 -8.37 -3.56 -10.86
C GLN A 47 -9.35 -2.59 -10.18
N LYS A 48 -9.47 -2.64 -8.85
CA LYS A 48 -10.33 -1.70 -8.10
C LYS A 48 -9.89 -0.24 -8.25
N SER A 49 -8.59 0.03 -8.29
CA SER A 49 -8.08 1.38 -8.52
C SER A 49 -8.46 1.89 -9.92
N LEU A 50 -8.38 1.04 -10.95
CA LEU A 50 -8.83 1.37 -12.30
C LEU A 50 -10.34 1.64 -12.34
N GLU A 51 -11.16 0.77 -11.75
CA GLU A 51 -12.61 0.96 -11.64
C GLU A 51 -13.00 2.26 -10.93
N TYR A 52 -12.22 2.69 -9.95
CA TYR A 52 -12.44 3.96 -9.25
C TYR A 52 -12.16 5.15 -10.17
N VAL A 53 -11.03 5.14 -10.88
CA VAL A 53 -10.69 6.18 -11.86
C VAL A 53 -11.73 6.25 -12.97
N GLU A 54 -12.16 5.11 -13.51
CA GLU A 54 -13.19 5.07 -14.54
C GLU A 54 -14.52 5.68 -14.08
N ARG A 55 -14.91 5.50 -12.81
CA ARG A 55 -16.12 6.12 -12.25
C ARG A 55 -15.97 7.63 -12.13
N LEU A 56 -14.82 8.12 -11.69
CA LEU A 56 -14.54 9.55 -11.61
C LEU A 56 -14.61 10.22 -12.99
N LEU A 57 -14.10 9.55 -14.03
CA LEU A 57 -14.11 10.09 -15.40
C LEU A 57 -15.50 10.11 -16.06
N LYS A 58 -16.46 9.33 -15.54
CA LYS A 58 -17.85 9.27 -16.03
C LYS A 58 -18.81 10.20 -15.26
N SER A 59 -18.31 10.90 -14.24
CA SER A 59 -19.08 11.83 -13.39
C SER A 59 -18.85 13.27 -13.83
#